data_AF-A0A7R9ASU2-F1
#
_entry.id   AF-A0A7R9ASU2-F1
#
_cell.length_a   1.000
_cell.length_b   1.000
_cell.length_c   1.000
_cell.angle_alpha   90.00
_cell.angle_beta   90.00
_cell.angle_gamma   90.00
#
_symmetry.space_group_name_H-M   'P 1'
#
loop_
_entity.id
_entity.type
_entity.pdbx_description
1 polymer ?
#
loop_
_entity_poly.entity_id
_entity_poly.type
_entity_poly.pdbx_seq_one_letter_code
_entity_poly.pdbx_strand_id
1 'polypeptide(L)'
;MEVPERIHAMNASVKLLLIVREPVTRAISDYTQLRSHATSTASLPTVSATTPHRRFEQLVLRPDGSVNLAYRPLAISLYHSFLHRWLEVFQRHQILVVNGDLLIQDPVLQLNKIEQFLDDLFGTGTMYVALVVAEA
;
A
#
# COMPACT_ATOMS: atom_id res chain seq x y z
N MET A 1 13.29 -2.01 15.17
CA MET A 1 12.21 -1.02 15.31
C MET A 1 11.46 -1.01 13.99
N GLU A 2 10.23 -1.50 13.97
CA GLU A 2 9.44 -1.49 12.73
C GLU A 2 9.00 -0.04 12.39
N VAL A 3 8.38 0.13 11.23
CA VAL A 3 7.97 1.45 10.72
C VAL A 3 6.96 2.14 11.65
N PRO A 4 5.91 1.46 12.18
CA PRO A 4 4.93 2.11 13.06
C PRO A 4 5.55 2.78 14.28
N GLU A 5 6.47 2.10 14.98
CA GLU A 5 7.11 2.60 16.20
C GLU A 5 8.07 3.74 15.90
N ARG A 6 8.77 3.71 14.76
CA ARG A 6 9.62 4.82 14.32
C ARG A 6 8.79 6.09 14.06
N ILE A 7 7.64 5.95 13.41
CA ILE A 7 6.75 7.09 13.14
C ILE A 7 6.13 7.59 14.43
N HIS A 8 5.71 6.69 15.32
CA HIS A 8 5.16 7.06 16.63
C HIS A 8 6.20 7.78 17.49
N ALA A 9 7.46 7.33 17.48
CA ALA A 9 8.55 8.00 18.18
C ALA A 9 8.86 9.39 17.61
N MET A 10 8.63 9.60 16.31
CA MET A 10 8.76 10.91 15.66
C MET A 10 7.59 11.84 16.03
N ASN A 11 6.36 11.36 15.95
CA ASN A 11 5.16 12.09 16.34
C ASN A 11 4.02 11.10 16.66
N ALA A 12 3.73 10.92 17.95
CA ALA A 12 2.67 10.02 18.42
C ALA A 12 1.26 10.48 18.03
N SER A 13 1.06 11.78 17.78
CA SER A 13 -0.24 12.38 17.44
C SER A 13 -0.47 12.51 15.93
N VAL A 14 0.42 11.95 15.11
CA VAL A 14 0.31 11.99 13.65
C VAL A 14 -0.99 11.32 13.17
N LYS A 15 -1.55 11.81 12.07
CA LYS A 15 -2.66 11.20 11.36
C LYS A 15 -2.14 10.42 10.14
N LEU A 16 -2.69 9.23 9.93
CA LEU A 16 -2.26 8.27 8.93
C LEU A 16 -3.37 8.08 7.89
N LEU A 17 -3.01 8.22 6.62
CA LEU A 17 -3.89 7.91 5.51
C LEU A 17 -3.48 6.56 4.91
N LEU A 18 -4.41 5.60 4.92
CA LEU A 18 -4.25 4.29 4.30
C LEU A 18 -5.18 4.19 3.08
N ILE A 19 -4.62 4.33 1.88
CA ILE A 19 -5.38 4.20 0.63
C ILE A 19 -5.31 2.75 0.16
N VAL A 20 -6.47 2.10 0.00
CA VAL A 20 -6.58 0.69 -0.42
C VAL A 20 -7.52 0.54 -1.60
N ARG A 21 -7.23 -0.43 -2.45
CA ARG A 21 -8.06 -0.81 -3.61
C ARG A 21 -8.50 -2.26 -3.48
N GLU A 22 -9.31 -2.74 -4.41
CA GLU A 22 -9.59 -4.17 -4.52
C GLU A 22 -8.26 -4.97 -4.61
N PRO A 23 -8.04 -5.95 -3.71
CA PRO A 23 -6.73 -6.58 -3.52
C PRO A 23 -6.21 -7.34 -4.75
N VAL A 24 -7.09 -7.94 -5.57
CA VAL A 24 -6.70 -8.65 -6.80
C VAL A 24 -6.25 -7.66 -7.87
N THR A 25 -7.04 -6.61 -8.09
CA THR A 25 -6.74 -5.52 -9.04
C THR A 25 -5.42 -4.86 -8.69
N ARG A 26 -5.19 -4.62 -7.40
CA ARG A 26 -3.95 -4.07 -6.88
C ARG A 26 -2.76 -5.03 -7.06
N ALA A 27 -2.94 -6.34 -6.85
CA ALA A 27 -1.90 -7.33 -7.09
C ALA A 27 -1.53 -7.46 -8.58
N ILE A 28 -2.51 -7.37 -9.48
CA ILE A 28 -2.29 -7.34 -10.93
C ILE A 28 -1.52 -6.06 -11.30
N SER A 29 -1.91 -4.91 -10.75
CA SER A 29 -1.22 -3.64 -10.98
C SER A 29 0.26 -3.70 -10.60
N ASP A 30 0.58 -4.18 -9.39
CA ASP A 30 1.97 -4.35 -8.92
C ASP A 30 2.76 -5.32 -9.82
N TYR A 31 2.15 -6.42 -10.27
CA TYR A 31 2.75 -7.31 -11.27
C TYR A 31 3.04 -6.61 -12.61
N THR A 32 2.11 -5.81 -13.13
CA THR A 32 2.34 -5.08 -14.39
C THR A 32 3.45 -4.04 -14.27
N GLN A 33 3.54 -3.35 -13.13
CA GLN A 33 4.56 -2.35 -12.84
C GLN A 33 5.95 -2.97 -12.67
N LEU A 34 6.06 -4.09 -11.95
CA LEU A 34 7.31 -4.83 -11.84
C LEU A 34 7.83 -5.28 -13.22
N ARG A 35 6.93 -5.67 -14.12
CA ARG A 35 7.27 -6.04 -15.50
C ARG A 35 7.66 -4.86 -16.37
N SER A 36 6.95 -3.74 -16.28
CA SER A 36 7.30 -2.54 -17.03
C SER A 36 8.67 -2.01 -16.62
N HIS A 37 8.95 -1.92 -15.32
CA HIS A 37 10.25 -1.49 -14.81
C HIS A 37 11.38 -2.42 -15.26
N ALA A 38 11.21 -3.74 -15.16
CA ALA A 38 12.22 -4.70 -15.63
C ALA A 38 12.52 -4.55 -17.14
N THR A 39 11.52 -4.20 -17.94
CA THR A 39 11.67 -3.98 -19.38
C THR A 39 12.29 -2.62 -19.69
N SER A 40 11.96 -1.58 -18.93
CA SER A 40 12.52 -0.23 -19.07
C SER A 40 13.97 -0.12 -18.56
N THR A 41 14.38 -0.92 -17.57
CA THR A 41 15.77 -0.97 -17.08
C THR A 41 16.69 -1.82 -17.98
N ALA A 42 16.15 -2.56 -18.94
CA ALA A 42 16.93 -3.35 -19.90
C ALA A 42 17.75 -2.49 -20.88
N SER A 43 17.62 -1.16 -20.83
CA SER A 43 18.49 -0.21 -21.53
C SER A 43 19.86 -0.02 -20.84
N LEU A 44 20.08 -0.60 -19.66
CA LEU A 44 21.37 -0.62 -18.95
C LEU A 44 21.84 -2.08 -18.82
N PRO A 45 23.08 -2.42 -19.23
CA PRO A 45 23.56 -3.79 -19.22
C PRO A 45 23.99 -4.16 -17.80
N THR A 46 23.03 -4.48 -16.92
CA THR A 46 23.34 -5.05 -15.59
C THR A 46 22.53 -6.32 -15.35
N VAL A 47 23.25 -7.43 -15.45
CA VAL A 47 23.06 -8.75 -14.81
C VAL A 47 21.80 -8.91 -13.93
N SER A 48 20.62 -9.13 -14.51
CA SER A 48 19.46 -9.81 -13.85
C SER A 48 18.33 -10.22 -14.82
N ALA A 49 18.63 -10.43 -16.11
CA ALA A 49 17.64 -10.80 -17.11
C ALA A 49 17.42 -12.33 -17.24
N THR A 50 17.27 -13.05 -16.13
CA THR A 50 16.99 -14.51 -16.14
C THR A 50 15.71 -14.90 -15.41
N THR A 51 14.82 -13.95 -15.11
CA THR A 51 13.49 -14.34 -14.61
C THR A 51 12.66 -14.81 -15.81
N PRO A 52 12.30 -16.11 -15.92
CA PRO A 52 11.45 -16.57 -17.00
C PRO A 52 10.15 -15.78 -17.02
N HIS A 53 9.63 -15.47 -18.22
CA HIS A 53 8.34 -14.79 -18.41
C HIS A 53 7.19 -15.64 -17.86
N ARG A 54 7.00 -15.59 -16.54
CA ARG A 54 5.87 -16.24 -15.87
C ARG A 54 4.65 -15.34 -15.98
N ARG A 55 3.51 -15.96 -16.29
CA ARG A 55 2.21 -15.30 -16.24
C ARG A 55 1.80 -15.06 -14.79
N PHE A 56 0.85 -14.15 -14.57
CA PHE A 56 0.39 -13.80 -13.23
C PHE A 56 -0.09 -15.03 -12.45
N GLU A 57 -0.89 -15.88 -13.11
CA GLU A 57 -1.46 -17.11 -12.58
C GLU A 57 -0.38 -18.08 -12.07
N GLN A 58 0.76 -18.13 -12.77
CA GLN A 58 1.91 -18.99 -12.42
C GLN A 58 2.71 -18.47 -11.21
N LEU A 59 2.49 -17.22 -10.82
CA LEU A 59 3.15 -16.59 -9.67
C LEU A 59 2.24 -16.59 -8.44
N VAL A 60 0.93 -16.43 -8.66
CA VAL A 60 -0.09 -16.37 -7.60
C VAL A 60 -0.58 -17.74 -7.15
N LEU A 61 -0.45 -18.78 -7.96
CA LEU A 61 -0.82 -20.15 -7.59
C LEU A 61 0.43 -21.03 -7.40
N ARG A 62 0.39 -21.87 -6.39
CA ARG A 62 1.36 -22.96 -6.18
C ARG A 62 0.98 -24.16 -7.06
N PRO A 63 1.90 -25.13 -7.28
CA PRO A 63 1.60 -26.33 -8.07
C PRO A 63 0.42 -27.16 -7.56
N ASP A 64 0.11 -27.07 -6.27
CA ASP A 64 -1.04 -27.73 -5.63
C ASP A 64 -2.36 -26.96 -5.80
N GLY A 65 -2.36 -25.82 -6.49
CA GLY A 65 -3.52 -24.96 -6.70
C GLY A 65 -3.80 -23.98 -5.56
N SER A 66 -3.02 -24.02 -4.47
CA SER A 66 -3.17 -23.08 -3.36
C SER A 66 -2.58 -21.70 -3.70
N VAL A 67 -3.07 -20.66 -3.02
CA VAL A 67 -2.59 -19.28 -3.23
C VAL A 67 -1.17 -19.12 -2.67
N ASN A 68 -0.27 -18.60 -3.50
CA ASN A 68 1.11 -18.33 -3.13
C ASN A 68 1.25 -16.99 -2.37
N LEU A 69 0.95 -17.00 -1.07
CA LEU A 69 1.08 -15.81 -0.21
C LEU A 69 2.53 -15.30 -0.03
N ALA A 70 3.54 -16.06 -0.48
CA ALA A 70 4.93 -15.59 -0.50
C ALA A 70 5.20 -14.66 -1.69
N TYR A 71 4.32 -14.62 -2.69
CA TYR A 71 4.45 -13.70 -3.81
C TYR A 71 4.12 -12.28 -3.35
N ARG A 72 5.12 -11.37 -3.41
CA ARG A 72 5.04 -10.02 -2.85
C ARG A 72 3.73 -9.30 -3.21
N PRO A 73 3.31 -9.17 -4.49
CA PRO A 73 2.05 -8.51 -4.83
C PRO A 73 0.82 -9.03 -4.10
N LEU A 74 0.73 -10.34 -3.82
CA LEU A 74 -0.34 -10.89 -2.98
C LEU A 74 -0.11 -10.60 -1.50
N ALA A 75 1.11 -10.80 -1.01
CA ALA A 75 1.45 -10.58 0.39
C ALA A 75 1.08 -9.16 0.84
N ILE A 76 1.45 -8.14 0.05
CA ILE A 76 1.14 -6.73 0.34
C ILE A 76 -0.32 -6.35 0.03
N SER A 77 -1.11 -7.22 -0.59
CA SER A 77 -2.57 -7.04 -0.79
C SER A 77 -3.38 -7.58 0.41
N LEU A 78 -2.77 -8.31 1.34
CA LEU A 78 -3.40 -8.75 2.59
C LEU A 78 -3.39 -7.62 3.63
N TYR A 79 -4.23 -6.60 3.42
CA TYR A 79 -4.20 -5.36 4.19
C TYR A 79 -4.37 -5.54 5.70
N HIS A 80 -5.15 -6.55 6.13
CA HIS A 80 -5.39 -6.80 7.56
C HIS A 80 -4.09 -7.04 8.34
N SER A 81 -3.12 -7.75 7.77
CA SER A 81 -1.84 -8.07 8.41
C SER A 81 -0.98 -6.83 8.64
N PHE A 82 -1.07 -5.85 7.73
CA PHE A 82 -0.40 -4.57 7.90
C PHE A 82 -1.17 -3.72 8.90
N LEU A 83 -2.46 -3.50 8.67
CA LEU A 83 -3.30 -2.64 9.51
C LEU A 83 -3.27 -3.06 10.99
N HIS A 84 -3.24 -4.36 11.29
CA HIS A 84 -3.11 -4.87 12.66
C HIS A 84 -1.88 -4.29 13.38
N ARG A 85 -0.70 -4.38 12.77
CA ARG A 85 0.56 -3.86 13.34
C ARG A 85 0.54 -2.35 13.54
N TRP A 86 -0.14 -1.62 12.65
CA TRP A 86 -0.30 -0.17 12.82
C TRP A 86 -1.26 0.17 13.97
N LEU A 87 -2.31 -0.63 14.17
CA LEU A 87 -3.26 -0.46 15.28
C LEU A 87 -2.69 -0.85 16.65
N GLU A 88 -1.63 -1.65 16.70
CA GLU A 88 -0.89 -1.92 17.95
C GLU A 88 -0.15 -0.67 18.46
N VAL A 89 0.11 0.30 17.58
CA VAL A 89 0.91 1.50 17.88
C VAL A 89 0.08 2.78 17.84
N PHE A 90 -0.87 2.90 16.92
CA PHE A 90 -1.71 4.09 16.74
C PHE A 90 -3.16 3.82 17.09
N GLN A 91 -3.84 4.81 17.65
CA GLN A 91 -5.26 4.70 17.95
C GLN A 91 -6.08 4.65 16.65
N ARG A 92 -7.21 3.92 16.66
CA ARG A 92 -8.06 3.72 15.47
C ARG A 92 -8.48 5.04 14.80
N HIS A 93 -8.74 6.08 15.58
CA HIS A 93 -9.15 7.40 15.06
C HIS A 93 -8.00 8.18 14.40
N GLN A 94 -6.74 7.76 14.55
CA GLN A 94 -5.59 8.34 13.86
C GLN A 94 -5.36 7.73 12.48
N ILE A 95 -6.13 6.72 12.07
CA ILE A 95 -5.99 6.05 10.77
C ILE A 95 -7.27 6.19 9.97
N LEU A 96 -7.20 6.91 8.85
CA LEU A 96 -8.29 6.95 7.87
C LEU A 96 -7.99 5.95 6.75
N VAL A 97 -8.93 5.03 6.53
CA VAL A 97 -8.90 4.13 5.36
C VAL A 97 -9.68 4.80 4.23
N VAL A 98 -9.00 5.05 3.12
CA VAL A 98 -9.55 5.68 1.92
C VAL A 98 -9.75 4.61 0.84
N ASN A 99 -10.92 4.62 0.20
CA ASN A 99 -11.21 3.73 -0.91
C ASN A 99 -10.57 4.29 -2.18
N GLY A 100 -9.48 3.67 -2.62
CA GLY A 100 -8.73 4.06 -3.81
C GLY A 100 -9.49 3.81 -5.12
N ASP A 101 -10.39 2.83 -5.19
CA ASP A 101 -11.20 2.62 -6.39
C ASP A 101 -12.22 3.76 -6.58
N LEU A 102 -12.84 4.21 -5.49
CA LEU A 102 -13.69 5.41 -5.52
C LEU A 102 -12.87 6.68 -5.75
N LEU A 103 -11.65 6.78 -5.21
CA LEU A 103 -10.78 7.94 -5.46
C LEU A 103 -10.46 8.10 -6.95
N ILE A 104 -10.37 7.00 -7.71
CA ILE A 104 -10.19 7.02 -9.16
C ILE A 104 -11.49 7.40 -9.90
N GLN A 105 -12.63 6.84 -9.48
CA GLN A 105 -13.90 6.98 -10.19
C GLN A 105 -14.64 8.29 -9.88
N ASP A 106 -14.69 8.67 -8.61
CA ASP A 106 -15.35 9.86 -8.07
C ASP A 106 -14.54 10.42 -6.88
N PRO A 107 -13.51 11.24 -7.16
CA PRO A 107 -12.56 11.68 -6.14
C PRO A 107 -13.18 12.57 -5.07
N VAL A 108 -14.23 13.34 -5.40
CA VAL A 108 -14.78 14.38 -4.52
C VAL A 108 -15.20 13.80 -3.17
N LEU A 109 -15.86 12.64 -3.17
CA LEU A 109 -16.31 11.99 -1.95
C LEU A 109 -15.16 11.56 -1.03
N GLN A 110 -14.07 11.06 -1.61
CA GLN A 110 -12.91 10.61 -0.83
C GLN A 110 -12.07 11.80 -0.34
N LEU A 111 -11.92 12.85 -1.16
CA LEU A 111 -11.22 14.08 -0.80
C LEU A 111 -11.91 14.79 0.36
N ASN A 112 -13.24 14.94 0.33
CA ASN A 112 -13.98 15.53 1.45
C ASN A 112 -13.78 14.77 2.76
N LYS A 113 -13.68 13.44 2.72
CA LYS A 113 -13.39 12.61 3.90
C LYS A 113 -11.96 12.82 4.42
N ILE A 114 -10.99 12.97 3.50
CA ILE A 114 -9.61 13.28 3.86
C ILE A 114 -9.52 14.66 4.49
N GLU A 115 -10.16 15.67 3.91
CA GLU A 115 -10.21 17.04 4.45
C GLU A 115 -10.80 17.05 5.86
N GLN A 116 -12.00 16.49 6.06
CA GLN A 116 -12.62 16.40 7.39
C GLN A 116 -11.73 15.69 8.41
N PHE A 117 -11.10 14.58 8.00
CA PHE A 117 -10.21 13.84 8.87
C PHE A 117 -8.97 14.65 9.26
N LEU A 118 -8.44 15.50 8.39
CA LEU A 118 -7.29 16.35 8.69
C LEU A 118 -7.69 17.58 9.53
N ASP A 119 -8.82 18.20 9.19
CA ASP A 119 -9.34 19.46 9.75
C ASP A 119 -9.77 19.39 11.22
N ASP A 120 -10.01 18.20 11.78
CA ASP A 120 -10.27 17.97 13.21
C ASP A 120 -9.12 18.46 14.16
N LEU A 121 -8.16 19.24 13.66
CA LEU A 121 -6.96 19.68 14.36
C LEU A 121 -6.60 21.17 14.08
N PHE A 122 -7.59 22.05 13.90
CA PHE A 122 -7.38 23.52 13.96
C PHE A 122 -6.95 23.96 15.37
N GLY A 123 -5.70 23.65 15.73
CA GLY A 123 -5.10 23.88 17.04
C GLY A 123 -3.64 23.47 17.04
N THR A 124 -2.82 24.20 16.28
CA THR A 124 -1.34 24.28 16.42
C THR A 124 -0.56 22.96 16.46
N GLY A 125 -0.05 22.54 15.30
CA GLY A 125 1.02 21.55 15.23
C GLY A 125 1.32 21.17 13.78
N THR A 126 2.60 21.09 13.42
CA THR A 126 3.04 20.71 12.06
C THR A 126 2.36 19.41 11.62
N MET A 127 1.54 19.53 10.56
CA MET A 127 0.78 18.43 9.99
C MET A 127 1.71 17.53 9.18
N TYR A 128 2.14 16.42 9.78
CA TYR A 128 2.78 15.35 9.03
C TYR A 128 1.69 14.34 8.64
N VAL A 129 1.50 14.14 7.34
CA VAL A 129 0.69 13.03 6.83
C VAL A 129 1.67 11.94 6.45
N ALA A 130 1.67 10.82 7.18
CA ALA A 130 2.33 9.63 6.66
C ALA A 130 1.32 8.91 5.76
N LEU A 131 1.59 8.97 4.46
CA LEU A 131 0.81 8.25 3.48
C LEU A 131 1.29 6.79 3.50
N VAL A 132 0.49 5.91 4.09
CA VAL A 132 0.69 4.47 3.96
C VAL A 132 0.05 4.08 2.64
N VAL A 133 0.74 4.42 1.55
CA VAL A 133 0.34 3.87 0.25
C VAL A 133 0.72 2.40 0.27
N ALA A 134 -0.24 1.52 0.06
CA ALA A 134 0.04 0.17 -0.38
C ALA A 134 0.37 0.15 -1.88
N GLU A 135 1.15 1.11 -2.37
CA GLU A 135 1.66 1.15 -3.74
C GLU A 135 3.18 0.99 -3.74
N ALA A 136 3.64 0.26 -4.75
CA ALA A 136 5.02 0.13 -5.15
C ALA A 136 5.31 1.12 -6.29
#